data_AF-A0A378Y3E0-F1
#
_entry.id   AF-A0A378Y3E0-F1
#
_cell.length_a   1.000
_cell.length_b   1.000
_cell.length_c   1.000
_cell.angle_alpha   90.00
_cell.angle_beta   90.00
_cell.angle_gamma   90.00
#
_symmetry.space_group_name_H-M   'P 1'
#
loop_
_entity.id
_entity.type
_entity.pdbx_description
1 polymer ?
#
loop_
_entity_poly.entity_id
_entity_poly.type
_entity_poly.pdbx_seq_one_letter_code
_entity_poly.pdbx_strand_id
1 'polypeptide(L)'
;MVGNQAADVTRTSMMIQSHALPSNAPGWLIKREYREFFNREYLREYLMLSGMNPNFLEEWMAPTLAARVCEVNGEDRNEVIDKLQTIIKN
;
A
#
# COMPACT_ATOMS: atom_id res chain seq x y z
N MET A 1 -21.23 -1.69 -3.88
CA MET A 1 -20.03 -1.87 -4.73
C MET A 1 -19.22 -3.00 -4.12
N VAL A 2 -18.96 -4.07 -4.85
CA VAL A 2 -18.14 -5.19 -4.34
C VAL A 2 -16.68 -4.75 -4.49
N GLY A 3 -15.96 -4.64 -3.37
CA GLY A 3 -14.53 -4.32 -3.38
C GLY A 3 -13.69 -5.45 -3.98
N ASN A 4 -12.50 -5.14 -4.48
CA ASN A 4 -11.56 -6.15 -4.95
C ASN A 4 -10.50 -6.41 -3.86
N GLN A 5 -10.38 -7.65 -3.41
CA GLN A 5 -9.46 -8.04 -2.33
C GLN A 5 -8.01 -7.63 -2.64
N ALA A 6 -7.54 -7.84 -3.87
CA ALA A 6 -6.20 -7.47 -4.30
C ALA A 6 -5.95 -5.95 -4.25
N ALA A 7 -6.97 -5.15 -4.57
CA ALA A 7 -6.90 -3.70 -4.41
C ALA A 7 -6.77 -3.31 -2.93
N ASP A 8 -7.53 -3.96 -2.05
CA ASP A 8 -7.55 -3.64 -0.61
C ASP A 8 -6.24 -4.02 0.10
N VAL A 9 -5.69 -5.21 -0.18
CA VAL A 9 -4.41 -5.63 0.40
C VAL A 9 -3.25 -4.81 -0.18
N THR A 10 -3.28 -4.48 -1.47
CA THR A 10 -2.28 -3.59 -2.08
C THR A 10 -2.34 -2.21 -1.43
N ARG A 11 -3.53 -1.62 -1.29
CA ARG A 11 -3.72 -0.33 -0.62
C ARG A 11 -3.14 -0.34 0.79
N THR A 12 -3.41 -1.39 1.56
CA THR A 12 -2.93 -1.54 2.94
C THR A 12 -1.40 -1.64 2.98
N SER A 13 -0.80 -2.47 2.13
CA SER A 13 0.65 -2.62 2.03
C SER A 13 1.33 -1.30 1.68
N MET A 14 0.74 -0.54 0.75
CA MET A 14 1.25 0.75 0.33
C MET A 14 1.16 1.81 1.44
N MET A 15 0.09 1.80 2.26
CA MET A 15 -0.01 2.68 3.43
C MET A 15 1.09 2.41 4.46
N ILE A 16 1.31 1.13 4.79
CA ILE A 16 2.35 0.74 5.75
C ILE A 16 3.72 1.25 5.29
N GLN A 17 3.97 1.24 3.97
CA GLN A 17 5.24 1.68 3.38
C GLN A 17 5.32 3.19 3.09
N SER A 18 4.23 3.93 3.19
CA SER A 18 4.20 5.37 2.91
C SER A 18 4.85 6.21 4.01
N HIS A 19 5.19 7.47 3.72
CA HIS A 19 5.67 8.40 4.75
C HIS A 19 4.55 8.81 5.69
N ALA A 20 3.35 8.97 5.14
CA ALA A 20 2.15 9.37 5.86
C ALA A 20 1.37 8.17 6.42
N LEU A 21 1.29 8.07 7.74
CA LEU A 21 0.42 7.11 8.40
C LEU A 21 -0.90 7.78 8.82
N PRO A 22 -2.01 7.03 8.92
CA PRO A 22 -3.22 7.52 9.57
C PRO A 22 -2.92 8.09 10.97
N SER A 23 -3.65 9.14 11.36
CA SER A 23 -3.46 9.80 12.67
C SER A 23 -3.66 8.88 13.88
N ASN A 24 -4.40 7.78 13.69
CA ASN A 24 -4.64 6.75 14.69
C ASN A 24 -3.76 5.50 14.52
N ALA A 25 -2.70 5.57 13.71
CA ALA A 25 -1.78 4.44 13.53
C ALA A 25 -1.09 4.08 14.87
N PRO A 26 -0.93 2.78 15.18
CA PRO A 26 -0.18 2.36 16.34
C PRO A 26 1.24 2.94 16.38
N GLY A 27 1.69 3.40 17.56
CA GLY A 27 2.98 4.08 17.70
C GLY A 27 4.19 3.25 17.25
N TRP A 28 4.10 1.91 17.29
CA TRP A 28 5.15 1.03 16.79
C TRP A 28 5.30 1.09 15.26
N LEU A 29 4.26 1.46 14.51
CA LEU A 29 4.38 1.70 13.06
C LEU A 29 5.13 2.99 12.76
N ILE A 30 5.36 3.90 13.71
CA ILE A 30 6.07 5.15 13.44
C ILE A 30 7.53 4.86 13.04
N LYS A 31 8.16 3.84 13.64
CA LYS A 31 9.55 3.45 13.35
C LYS A 31 9.64 2.68 12.03
N ARG A 32 10.45 3.19 11.09
CA ARG A 32 10.56 2.65 9.72
C ARG A 32 10.93 1.16 9.68
N GLU A 33 11.88 0.75 10.51
CA GLU A 33 12.33 -0.65 10.63
C GLU A 33 11.20 -1.63 10.98
N TYR A 34 10.23 -1.21 11.79
CA TYR A 34 9.08 -2.04 12.16
C TYR A 34 8.01 -2.06 11.06
N ARG A 35 7.93 -1.02 10.21
CA ARG A 35 7.00 -0.99 9.06
C ARG A 35 7.36 -2.05 8.04
N GLU A 36 8.64 -2.16 7.67
CA GLU A 36 9.10 -3.11 6.66
C GLU A 36 8.92 -4.55 7.13
N PHE A 37 9.29 -4.82 8.39
CA PHE A 37 9.04 -6.12 9.01
C PHE A 37 7.54 -6.44 9.03
N PHE A 38 6.72 -5.53 9.54
CA PHE A 38 5.28 -5.75 9.64
C PHE A 38 4.62 -5.94 8.28
N ASN A 39 4.95 -5.11 7.28
CA ASN A 39 4.41 -5.24 5.94
C ASN A 39 4.71 -6.62 5.33
N ARG A 40 5.94 -7.10 5.49
CA ARG A 40 6.34 -8.41 4.98
C ARG A 40 5.56 -9.54 5.64
N GLU A 41 5.48 -9.54 6.97
CA GLU A 41 4.74 -10.59 7.68
C GLU A 41 3.22 -10.49 7.42
N TYR A 42 2.68 -9.27 7.32
CA TYR A 42 1.29 -9.02 6.92
C TYR A 42 0.97 -9.63 5.56
N LEU A 43 1.78 -9.34 4.54
CA LEU A 43 1.59 -9.86 3.18
C LEU A 43 1.73 -11.39 3.13
N ARG A 44 2.73 -11.93 3.83
CA ARG A 44 2.95 -13.37 3.91
C ARG A 44 1.74 -14.09 4.49
N GLU A 45 1.24 -13.63 5.63
CA GLU A 45 0.10 -14.23 6.30
C GLU A 45 -1.18 -14.08 5.47
N TYR A 46 -1.40 -12.90 4.89
CA TYR A 46 -2.55 -12.65 4.00
C TYR A 46 -2.55 -13.61 2.81
N LEU A 47 -1.40 -13.80 2.16
CA LEU A 47 -1.25 -14.71 1.03
C LEU A 47 -1.50 -16.17 1.43
N MET A 48 -0.95 -16.60 2.56
CA MET A 48 -1.14 -17.95 3.08
C MET A 48 -2.62 -18.25 3.36
N LEU A 49 -3.34 -17.30 3.96
CA LEU A 49 -4.74 -17.47 4.33
C LEU A 49 -5.71 -17.31 3.14
N SER A 50 -5.40 -16.41 2.20
CA SER A 50 -6.26 -16.14 1.04
C SER A 50 -6.03 -17.08 -0.13
N GLY A 51 -4.85 -17.69 -0.25
CA GLY A 51 -4.46 -18.47 -1.42
C GLY A 51 -4.26 -17.62 -2.69
N MET A 52 -4.17 -16.30 -2.57
CA MET A 52 -3.99 -15.40 -3.71
C MET A 52 -2.64 -15.58 -4.39
N ASN A 53 -2.59 -15.29 -5.70
CA ASN A 53 -1.34 -15.30 -6.46
C ASN A 53 -0.45 -14.13 -6.01
N PRO A 54 0.80 -14.35 -5.54
CA PRO A 54 1.70 -13.29 -5.07
C PRO A 54 1.95 -12.15 -6.07
N ASN A 55 1.76 -12.37 -7.37
CA ASN A 55 1.92 -11.33 -8.40
C ASN A 55 0.83 -10.25 -8.34
N PHE A 56 -0.23 -10.44 -7.56
CA PHE A 56 -1.33 -9.48 -7.45
C PHE A 56 -0.85 -8.07 -7.05
N LEU A 57 0.20 -7.97 -6.21
CA LEU A 57 0.70 -6.69 -5.71
C LEU A 57 1.17 -5.81 -6.87
N GLU A 58 1.97 -6.39 -7.76
CA GLU A 58 2.53 -5.68 -8.91
C GLU A 58 1.43 -5.21 -9.86
N GLU A 59 0.48 -6.10 -10.17
CA GLU A 59 -0.67 -5.79 -11.04
C GLU A 59 -1.55 -4.67 -10.47
N TRP A 60 -1.71 -4.62 -9.14
CA TRP A 60 -2.63 -3.70 -8.48
C TRP A 60 -1.98 -2.42 -7.98
N MET A 61 -0.65 -2.29 -8.00
CA MET A 61 0.06 -1.10 -7.52
C MET A 61 -0.34 0.17 -8.28
N ALA A 62 -0.26 0.16 -9.61
CA ALA A 62 -0.62 1.31 -10.45
C ALA A 62 -2.10 1.74 -10.30
N PRO A 63 -3.10 0.85 -10.46
CA PRO A 63 -4.50 1.27 -10.31
C PRO A 63 -4.83 1.72 -8.88
N THR A 64 -4.21 1.12 -7.86
CA THR A 64 -4.39 1.54 -6.47
C THR A 64 -3.85 2.95 -6.24
N LEU A 65 -2.64 3.25 -6.72
CA LEU A 65 -2.05 4.59 -6.64
C LEU A 65 -2.90 5.63 -7.37
N ALA A 66 -3.35 5.32 -8.59
CA ALA A 66 -4.21 6.22 -9.36
C ALA A 66 -5.49 6.59 -8.60
N ALA A 67 -6.14 5.62 -7.95
CA ALA A 67 -7.29 5.87 -7.10
C ALA A 67 -6.91 6.75 -5.89
N ARG A 68 -5.75 6.50 -5.26
CA ARG A 68 -5.29 7.25 -4.08
C ARG A 68 -4.99 8.72 -4.36
N VAL A 69 -4.53 9.08 -5.57
CA VAL A 69 -4.23 10.49 -5.92
C VAL A 69 -5.44 11.42 -5.67
N CYS A 70 -6.65 10.89 -5.74
CA CYS A 70 -7.90 11.60 -5.47
C CYS A 70 -8.33 11.59 -3.99
N GLU A 71 -7.72 10.75 -3.15
CA GLU A 71 -8.07 10.56 -1.74
C GLU A 71 -7.18 11.36 -0.78
N VAL A 72 -5.95 11.66 -1.19
CA VAL A 72 -4.95 12.33 -0.36
C VAL A 72 -4.67 13.76 -0.83
N ASN A 73 -4.21 14.61 0.08
CA ASN A 73 -3.95 16.03 -0.16
C ASN A 73 -2.51 16.38 0.28
N GLY A 74 -2.02 17.54 -0.16
CA GLY A 74 -0.73 18.07 0.28
C GLY A 74 0.46 17.17 -0.08
N GLU A 75 1.40 17.02 0.86
CA GLU A 75 2.64 16.26 0.66
C GLU A 75 2.39 14.77 0.40
N ASP A 76 1.39 14.16 1.04
CA ASP A 76 0.99 12.77 0.84
C ASP A 76 0.57 12.52 -0.62
N ARG A 77 -0.08 13.51 -1.25
CA ARG A 77 -0.46 13.44 -2.66
C ARG A 77 0.75 13.42 -3.58
N ASN A 78 1.77 14.22 -3.27
CA ASN A 78 3.01 14.24 -4.04
C ASN A 78 3.73 12.89 -3.96
N GLU A 79 3.81 12.29 -2.77
CA GLU A 79 4.40 10.94 -2.61
C GLU A 79 3.68 9.89 -3.47
N VAL A 80 2.34 9.92 -3.49
CA VAL A 80 1.54 9.00 -4.30
C VAL A 80 1.78 9.23 -5.80
N ILE A 81 1.82 10.49 -6.25
CA ILE A 81 2.09 10.83 -7.65
C ILE A 81 3.48 10.37 -8.08
N ASP A 82 4.50 10.61 -7.26
CA ASP A 82 5.88 10.24 -7.57
C ASP A 82 6.01 8.72 -7.75
N LYS A 83 5.45 7.94 -6.81
CA LYS A 83 5.42 6.47 -6.91
C LYS A 83 4.68 5.99 -8.17
N LEU A 84 3.54 6.60 -8.50
CA LEU A 84 2.78 6.25 -9.69
C LEU A 84 3.59 6.50 -10.96
N GLN A 85 4.27 7.65 -11.04
CA GLN A 85 5.13 7.96 -12.18
C GLN A 85 6.30 6.99 -12.30
N THR A 86 6.92 6.57 -11.19
CA THR A 86 7.98 5.56 -11.20
C THR A 86 7.49 4.24 -11.79
N ILE A 87 6.29 3.79 -11.42
CA ILE A 87 5.74 2.51 -11.89
C ILE A 87 5.34 2.57 -13.37
N ILE A 88 4.78 3.70 -13.84
CA ILE A 88 4.35 3.84 -15.24
C ILE A 88 5.54 4.01 -16.21
N LYS A 89 6.66 4.57 -15.74
CA LYS A 89 7.85 4.82 -16.57
C LYS A 89 8.78 3.62 -16.70
N ASN A 90 8.63 2.61 -15.84
CA ASN A 90 9.38 1.35 -15.87
C ASN A 90 8.63 0.31 -16.70
#